data_AF-A0A2L0RU09-F1
#
_entry.id   AF-A0A2L0RU09-F1
#
_cell.length_a   1.000
_cell.length_b   1.000
_cell.length_c   1.000
_cell.angle_alpha   90.00
_cell.angle_beta   90.00
_cell.angle_gamma   90.00
#
_symmetry.space_group_name_H-M   'P 1'
#
loop_
_entity.id
_entity.type
_entity.pdbx_description
1 polymer ?
#
loop_
_entity_poly.entity_id
_entity_poly.type
_entity_poly.pdbx_seq_one_letter_code
_entity_poly.pdbx_strand_id
1 'polypeptide(L)'
;MKKVTPNPPSFQSDDLSQTSPNLIFTVRPGLGTEAALSNASEMLESATVCAYDCAEHLDGSGRNQVLAVVQMMEIAQLLVNEALNRECPVA
;
A
#
# COMPACT_ATOMS: atom_id res chain seq x y z
N MET A 1 -32.08 -42.42 -25.31
CA MET A 1 -30.75 -42.01 -24.81
C MET A 1 -30.92 -40.67 -24.10
N LYS A 2 -30.94 -40.64 -22.76
CA LYS A 2 -31.07 -39.39 -22.00
C LYS A 2 -29.67 -38.79 -21.89
N LYS A 3 -29.45 -37.66 -22.56
CA LYS A 3 -28.21 -36.89 -22.53
C LYS A 3 -27.94 -36.52 -21.06
N VAL A 4 -26.93 -37.15 -20.46
CA VAL A 4 -26.47 -36.81 -19.10
C VAL A 4 -25.91 -35.39 -19.21
N THR A 5 -26.61 -34.43 -18.63
CA THR A 5 -26.11 -33.06 -18.52
C THR A 5 -24.84 -33.13 -17.67
N PRO A 6 -23.67 -32.68 -18.16
CA PRO A 6 -22.49 -32.65 -17.32
C PRO A 6 -22.76 -31.65 -16.21
N ASN A 7 -22.59 -32.07 -14.96
CA ASN A 7 -22.57 -31.14 -13.84
C ASN A 7 -21.46 -30.10 -14.13
N PRO A 8 -21.72 -28.81 -13.89
CA PRO A 8 -20.65 -27.82 -13.94
C PRO A 8 -19.57 -28.22 -12.94
N PRO A 9 -18.29 -27.94 -13.21
CA PRO A 9 -17.25 -28.17 -12.21
C PRO A 9 -17.67 -27.40 -10.95
N SER A 10 -17.79 -28.11 -9.84
CA SER A 10 -17.85 -27.49 -8.53
C SER A 10 -16.67 -26.54 -8.48
N PHE A 11 -16.91 -25.23 -8.46
CA PHE A 11 -15.88 -24.25 -8.19
C PHE A 11 -15.29 -24.66 -6.84
N GLN A 12 -14.13 -25.30 -6.87
CA GLN A 12 -13.38 -25.62 -5.67
C GLN A 12 -12.98 -24.26 -5.11
N SER A 13 -13.79 -23.82 -4.16
CA SER A 13 -13.59 -22.66 -3.31
C SER A 13 -12.52 -22.99 -2.28
N ASP A 14 -11.35 -23.40 -2.76
CA ASP A 14 -10.16 -23.54 -1.95
C ASP A 14 -9.24 -22.37 -2.31
N ASP A 15 -9.15 -21.44 -1.35
CA ASP A 15 -8.13 -20.41 -1.21
C ASP A 15 -8.30 -19.07 -1.98
N LEU A 16 -9.45 -18.41 -1.78
CA LEU A 16 -9.48 -16.94 -1.83
C LEU A 16 -10.09 -16.44 -0.52
N SER A 17 -9.19 -16.18 0.43
CA SER A 17 -9.29 -15.20 1.51
C SER A 17 -10.68 -14.56 1.69
N GLN A 18 -11.28 -14.86 2.83
CA GLN A 18 -12.42 -14.22 3.46
C GLN A 18 -12.42 -12.70 3.27
N THR A 19 -12.89 -12.22 2.12
CA THR A 19 -13.03 -10.81 1.81
C THR A 19 -14.42 -10.43 2.25
N SER A 20 -14.49 -9.74 3.39
CA SER A 20 -15.73 -9.15 3.87
C SER A 20 -16.41 -8.39 2.72
N PRO A 21 -17.72 -8.56 2.49
CA PRO A 21 -18.42 -7.97 1.35
C PRO A 21 -18.45 -6.42 1.35
N ASN A 22 -17.89 -5.78 2.38
CA ASN A 22 -17.79 -4.33 2.54
C ASN A 22 -16.37 -3.78 2.32
N LEU A 23 -15.40 -4.59 1.86
CA LEU A 23 -14.04 -4.12 1.56
C LEU A 23 -14.00 -3.45 0.19
N ILE A 24 -13.70 -2.14 0.18
CA ILE A 24 -13.47 -1.37 -1.06
C ILE A 24 -12.03 -1.59 -1.57
N PHE A 25 -11.10 -1.85 -0.66
CA PHE A 25 -9.69 -2.07 -0.97
C PHE A 25 -9.15 -3.32 -0.28
N THR A 26 -8.28 -4.05 -0.98
CA THR A 26 -7.52 -5.18 -0.44
C THR A 26 -6.10 -5.17 -1.03
N VAL A 27 -5.14 -5.71 -0.29
CA VAL A 27 -3.82 -6.01 -0.84
C VAL A 27 -3.94 -7.30 -1.66
N ARG A 28 -3.41 -7.29 -2.88
CA ARG A 28 -3.44 -8.47 -3.76
C ARG A 28 -2.69 -9.64 -3.10
N PRO A 29 -3.29 -10.84 -2.99
CA PRO A 29 -2.56 -12.03 -2.54
C PRO A 29 -1.31 -12.27 -3.40
N GLY A 30 -0.19 -12.59 -2.76
CA GLY A 30 1.09 -12.78 -3.46
C GLY A 30 1.72 -11.49 -4.02
N LEU A 31 1.29 -10.30 -3.58
CA LEU A 31 2.03 -9.07 -3.87
C LEU A 31 3.47 -9.20 -3.35
N GLY A 32 4.44 -9.04 -4.25
CA GLY A 32 5.85 -9.09 -3.89
C GLY A 32 6.24 -7.95 -2.95
N THR A 33 7.17 -8.22 -2.03
CA THR A 33 7.68 -7.24 -1.06
C THR A 33 8.20 -5.99 -1.77
N GLU A 34 8.96 -6.15 -2.86
CA GLU A 34 9.46 -5.05 -3.68
C GLU A 34 8.32 -4.16 -4.21
N ALA A 35 7.28 -4.76 -4.81
CA ALA A 35 6.14 -4.01 -5.33
C ALA A 35 5.35 -3.31 -4.22
N ALA A 36 5.22 -3.94 -3.05
CA ALA A 36 4.58 -3.33 -1.88
C ALA A 36 5.38 -2.13 -1.35
N LEU A 37 6.70 -2.28 -1.22
CA LEU A 37 7.60 -1.24 -0.74
C LEU A 37 7.77 -0.09 -1.74
N SER A 38 7.81 -0.38 -3.04
CA SER A 38 7.82 0.66 -4.10
C SER A 38 6.55 1.49 -4.04
N ASN A 39 5.38 0.85 -3.96
CA ASN A 39 4.12 1.58 -3.84
C ASN A 39 4.05 2.38 -2.51
N ALA A 40 4.55 1.83 -1.40
CA ALA A 40 4.61 2.56 -0.14
C ALA A 40 5.55 3.79 -0.23
N SER A 41 6.68 3.65 -0.92
CA SER A 41 7.63 4.74 -1.18
C SER A 41 6.96 5.87 -1.98
N GLU A 42 6.30 5.55 -3.09
CA GLU A 42 5.57 6.54 -3.91
C GLU A 42 4.45 7.24 -3.12
N MET A 43 3.72 6.49 -2.29
CA MET A 43 2.68 7.06 -1.42
C MET A 43 3.26 8.00 -0.36
N LEU A 44 4.39 7.66 0.25
CA LEU A 44 5.05 8.49 1.26
C LEU A 44 5.60 9.78 0.65
N GLU A 45 6.20 9.71 -0.55
CA GLU A 45 6.66 10.89 -1.28
C GLU A 45 5.49 11.83 -1.59
N SER A 46 4.40 11.29 -2.18
CA SER A 46 3.20 12.07 -2.48
C SER A 46 2.59 12.71 -1.23
N ALA A 47 2.50 11.96 -0.13
CA ALA A 47 1.95 12.46 1.10
C ALA A 47 2.86 13.53 1.73
N THR A 48 4.18 13.41 1.60
CA THR A 48 5.15 14.38 2.11
C THR A 48 5.01 15.72 1.38
N VAL A 49 4.87 15.70 0.06
CA VAL A 49 4.58 16.92 -0.74
C VAL A 49 3.27 17.57 -0.28
N CYS A 50 2.19 16.80 -0.17
CA CYS A 50 0.90 17.32 0.32
C CYS A 50 0.99 17.91 1.73
N ALA A 51 1.79 17.30 2.61
CA ALA A 51 1.99 17.79 3.97
C ALA A 51 2.79 19.10 4.01
N TYR A 52 3.82 19.24 3.16
CA TYR A 52 4.51 20.51 2.98
C TYR A 52 3.57 21.60 2.46
N ASP A 53 2.78 21.31 1.42
CA ASP A 53 1.78 22.23 0.90
C ASP A 53 0.82 22.67 2.02
N CYS A 54 0.37 21.75 2.87
CA CYS A 54 -0.46 22.10 4.03
C CYS A 54 0.27 23.01 5.04
N ALA A 55 1.56 22.76 5.29
CA ALA A 55 2.35 23.56 6.22
C ALA A 55 2.54 25.01 5.75
N GLU A 56 2.57 25.25 4.44
CA GLU A 56 2.66 26.61 3.87
C GLU A 56 1.42 27.47 4.14
N HIS A 57 0.26 26.83 4.31
CA HIS A 57 -1.02 27.50 4.57
C HIS A 57 -1.33 27.67 6.07
N LEU A 58 -0.40 27.26 6.94
CA LEU A 58 -0.55 27.33 8.40
C LEU A 58 0.54 28.21 9.01
N ASP A 59 0.22 28.80 10.17
CA ASP A 59 1.16 29.59 10.97
C ASP A 59 1.30 29.04 12.40
N GLY A 60 2.39 29.44 13.07
CA GLY A 60 2.64 29.15 14.48
C GLY A 60 2.61 27.66 14.81
N SER A 61 1.84 27.28 15.83
CA SER A 61 1.80 25.91 16.35
C SER A 61 1.30 24.89 15.33
N GLY A 62 0.30 25.26 14.49
CA GLY A 62 -0.26 24.36 13.48
C GLY A 62 0.78 23.97 12.42
N ARG A 63 1.56 24.95 11.94
CA ARG A 63 2.69 24.70 11.04
C ARG A 63 3.72 23.78 11.67
N ASN A 64 4.11 24.04 12.93
CA ASN A 64 5.08 23.21 13.63
C ASN A 64 4.61 21.76 13.79
N GLN A 65 3.32 21.54 14.04
CA GLN A 65 2.73 20.19 14.11
C GLN A 65 2.81 19.47 12.77
N VAL A 66 2.45 20.14 11.66
CA VAL A 66 2.54 19.53 10.32
C VAL A 66 4.00 19.23 9.95
N LEU A 67 4.93 20.14 10.24
CA LEU A 67 6.35 19.90 10.00
C LEU A 67 6.91 18.73 10.84
N ALA A 68 6.40 18.51 12.06
CA ALA A 68 6.74 17.32 12.83
C ALA A 68 6.21 16.02 12.17
N VAL A 69 5.03 16.07 11.54
CA VAL A 69 4.50 14.94 10.77
C VAL A 69 5.34 14.68 9.53
N VAL A 70 5.70 15.73 8.79
CA VAL A 70 6.63 15.64 7.66
C VAL A 70 7.93 14.95 8.06
N GLN A 71 8.54 15.36 9.18
CA GLN A 71 9.77 14.73 9.67
C GLN A 71 9.58 13.22 9.94
N MET A 72 8.44 12.80 10.49
CA MET A 72 8.13 11.38 10.68
C MET A 72 7.99 10.64 9.35
N MET A 73 7.42 11.29 8.34
CA MET A 73 7.25 10.71 6.99
C MET A 73 8.57 10.58 6.26
N GLU A 74 9.47 11.56 6.35
CA GLU A 74 10.83 11.49 5.81
C GLU A 74 11.63 10.34 6.45
N ILE A 75 11.50 10.14 7.77
CA ILE A 75 12.12 9.01 8.46
C ILE A 75 11.52 7.68 7.97
N ALA A 76 10.20 7.60 7.82
CA ALA A 76 9.55 6.41 7.27
C ALA A 76 10.01 6.12 5.84
N GLN A 77 10.18 7.15 5.00
CA GLN A 77 10.69 7.04 3.64
C GLN A 77 12.10 6.44 3.62
N LEU A 78 12.99 6.88 4.52
CA LEU A 78 14.34 6.30 4.65
C LEU A 78 14.30 4.81 5.02
N LEU A 79 13.43 4.43 5.95
CA LEU A 79 13.27 3.03 6.37
C LEU A 79 12.70 2.16 5.23
N VAL A 80 11.73 2.66 4.47
CA VAL A 80 11.15 1.98 3.31
C VAL A 80 12.19 1.83 2.19
N ASN A 81 12.94 2.88 1.88
CA ASN A 81 13.99 2.84 0.87
C ASN A 81 15.10 1.86 1.24
N GLU A 82 15.51 1.81 2.52
CA GLU A 82 16.47 0.83 3.00
C GLU A 82 15.94 -0.60 2.89
N ALA A 83 14.67 -0.84 3.24
CA ALA A 83 14.04 -2.15 3.05
C ALA A 83 14.00 -2.53 1.57
N LEU A 84 13.62 -1.60 0.69
CA LEU A 84 13.55 -1.83 -0.75
C LEU A 84 14.92 -2.17 -1.33
N ASN A 85 15.97 -1.45 -0.94
CA ASN A 85 17.35 -1.71 -1.35
C ASN A 85 17.86 -3.11 -0.91
N ARG A 86 17.37 -3.64 0.21
CA ARG A 86 17.72 -5.01 0.65
C ARG A 86 17.05 -6.09 -0.20
N GLU A 87 15.81 -5.85 -0.62
CA GLU A 87 15.05 -6.75 -1.47
C GLU A 87 15.54 -6.71 -2.94
N CYS A 88 15.97 -5.54 -3.41
CA CYS A 88 16.50 -5.33 -4.75
C CYS A 88 17.77 -4.45 -4.67
N PRO A 89 18.96 -5.05 -4.44
CA PRO A 89 20.19 -4.29 -4.36
C PRO A 89 20.46 -3.64 -5.72
N VAL A 90 20.59 -2.30 -5.73
CA VAL A 90 21.06 -1.59 -6.92
C VAL A 90 22.50 -2.04 -7.16
N ALA A 91 22.74 -2.73 -8.30
CA ALA A 91 24.03 -3.28 -8.68
C ALA A 91 25.11 -2.21 -8.88
#